data_AF-A0A1N7SWV3-F1
#
_entry.id   AF-A0A1N7SWV3-F1
#
_cell.length_a   1.000
_cell.length_b   1.000
_cell.length_c   1.000
_cell.angle_alpha   90.00
_cell.angle_beta   90.00
_cell.angle_gamma   90.00
#
_symmetry.space_group_name_H-M   'P 1'
#
loop_
_entity.id
_entity.type
_entity.pdbx_description
1 polymer ?
#
loop_
_entity_poly.entity_id
_entity_poly.type
_entity_poly.pdbx_seq_one_letter_code
_entity_poly.pdbx_strand_id
1 'polypeptide(L)'
;MCCEACERMQLGAMVKPPHEGLRITHGPTRLRPLGRRPVLLQRYRCRICSTNWLLELDPLQPEHPDWVCLYQASSILDPVSAAHQGTRASTLPSTTGQAHAAGGATPGQLRHSLI
;
A
#
# COMPACT_ATOMS: atom_id res chain seq x y z
N MET A 1 -4.94 18.48 -0.62
CA MET A 1 -5.60 17.86 0.56
C MET A 1 -6.63 16.87 0.06
N CYS A 2 -6.74 15.69 0.69
CA CYS A 2 -7.79 14.70 0.37
C CYS A 2 -9.15 15.19 0.86
N CYS A 3 -10.25 14.76 0.22
CA CYS A 3 -11.58 14.99 0.77
C CYS A 3 -11.96 13.88 1.75
N GLU A 4 -12.87 14.19 2.68
CA GLU A 4 -13.34 13.27 3.72
C GLU A 4 -13.83 11.92 3.17
N ALA A 5 -14.48 11.93 2.01
CA ALA A 5 -14.97 10.70 1.38
C ALA A 5 -13.83 9.81 0.87
N CYS A 6 -12.77 10.39 0.31
CA CYS A 6 -11.55 9.67 -0.06
C CYS A 6 -10.78 9.19 1.18
N GLU A 7 -10.77 9.96 2.27
CA GLU A 7 -10.16 9.54 3.54
C GLU A 7 -10.90 8.33 4.12
N ARG A 8 -12.24 8.34 4.16
CA ARG A 8 -13.05 7.19 4.59
C ARG A 8 -12.81 5.95 3.73
N MET A 9 -12.66 6.11 2.42
CA MET A 9 -12.27 5.00 1.54
C MET A 9 -10.88 4.45 1.87
N GLN A 10 -9.89 5.31 2.16
CA GLN A 10 -8.54 4.86 2.55
C GLN A 10 -8.52 4.12 3.88
N LEU A 11 -9.44 4.45 4.80
CA LEU A 11 -9.58 3.80 6.09
C LEU A 11 -10.33 2.46 6.00
N GLY A 12 -10.78 2.04 4.81
CA GLY A 12 -11.57 0.81 4.65
C GLY A 12 -12.97 0.89 5.25
N ALA A 13 -13.42 2.08 5.63
CA ALA A 13 -14.71 2.30 6.29
C ALA A 13 -15.90 2.24 5.32
N MET A 14 -15.67 2.19 4.01
CA MET A 14 -16.73 2.03 3.02
C MET A 14 -16.94 0.57 2.64
N VAL A 15 -18.06 0.02 3.12
CA VAL A 15 -18.73 -1.12 2.49
C VAL A 15 -19.36 -0.60 1.21
N LYS A 16 -19.11 -1.26 0.08
CA LYS A 16 -19.64 -0.93 -1.26
C LYS A 16 -21.04 -0.29 -1.28
N PRO A 17 -21.33 0.61 -2.25
CA PRO A 17 -20.48 1.07 -3.36
C PRO A 17 -19.54 2.22 -2.97
N PRO A 18 -18.50 2.54 -3.78
CA PRO A 18 -17.66 3.71 -3.53
C PRO A 18 -18.48 5.01 -3.51
N HIS A 19 -17.96 6.07 -2.88
CA HIS A 19 -18.68 7.34 -2.78
C HIS A 19 -18.93 7.98 -4.16
N GLU A 20 -20.06 8.69 -4.29
CA GLU A 20 -20.58 9.24 -5.56
C GLU A 20 -19.65 10.23 -6.29
N GLY A 21 -18.61 10.69 -5.61
CA GLY A 21 -17.64 11.64 -6.15
C GLY A 21 -16.64 11.02 -7.14
N LEU A 22 -16.62 9.70 -7.31
CA LEU A 22 -15.69 9.03 -8.23
C LEU A 22 -16.20 9.04 -9.68
N ARG A 23 -15.34 9.48 -10.60
CA ARG A 23 -15.57 9.46 -12.05
C ARG A 23 -14.64 8.46 -12.73
N ILE A 24 -15.18 7.60 -13.58
CA ILE A 24 -14.38 6.74 -14.47
C ILE A 24 -13.55 7.61 -15.43
N THR A 25 -12.25 7.37 -15.52
CA THR A 25 -11.34 8.14 -16.41
C THR A 25 -10.93 7.40 -17.67
N HIS A 26 -10.88 6.07 -17.65
CA HIS A 26 -10.50 5.23 -18.79
C HIS A 26 -11.38 3.98 -18.86
N GLY A 27 -11.40 3.32 -20.02
CA GLY A 27 -12.03 2.00 -20.13
C GLY A 27 -11.37 0.96 -19.23
N PRO A 28 -12.09 -0.08 -18.81
CA PRO A 28 -11.52 -1.15 -18.00
C PRO A 28 -10.42 -1.87 -18.77
N THR A 29 -9.32 -2.18 -18.09
CA THR A 29 -8.18 -2.90 -18.66
C THR A 29 -8.11 -4.29 -18.07
N ARG A 30 -8.14 -5.33 -18.93
CA ARG A 30 -7.96 -6.72 -18.48
C ARG A 30 -6.48 -7.06 -18.43
N LEU A 31 -5.96 -7.30 -17.23
CA LEU A 31 -4.60 -7.81 -17.05
C LEU A 31 -4.63 -9.33 -16.92
N ARG A 32 -3.60 -9.98 -17.46
CA ARG A 32 -3.35 -11.42 -17.29
C ARG A 32 -1.92 -11.58 -16.75
N PRO A 33 -1.72 -11.39 -15.44
CA PRO A 33 -0.40 -11.58 -14.86
C PRO A 33 0.02 -13.05 -15.00
N LEU A 34 1.29 -13.29 -15.29
CA LEU A 34 1.81 -14.65 -15.46
C LEU A 34 1.64 -15.44 -14.16
N GLY A 35 1.08 -16.65 -14.27
CA GLY A 35 0.84 -17.53 -13.14
C GLY A 35 -0.21 -17.06 -12.13
N ARG A 36 -0.95 -15.97 -12.42
CA ARG A 36 -2.06 -15.50 -11.59
C ARG A 36 -3.35 -15.41 -12.39
N ARG A 37 -4.46 -15.23 -11.68
CA ARG A 37 -5.77 -15.04 -12.29
C ARG A 37 -5.83 -13.70 -13.02
N PRO A 38 -6.56 -13.64 -14.15
CA PRO A 38 -6.83 -12.37 -14.80
C PRO A 38 -7.62 -11.43 -13.88
N VAL A 39 -7.28 -10.15 -13.91
CA VAL A 39 -7.99 -9.10 -13.17
C VAL A 39 -8.44 -8.00 -14.11
N LEU A 40 -9.53 -7.33 -13.76
CA LEU A 40 -10.01 -6.13 -14.43
C LEU A 40 -9.63 -4.92 -13.60
N LEU A 41 -8.93 -3.98 -14.24
CA LEU A 41 -8.56 -2.72 -13.64
C LEU A 41 -9.46 -1.61 -14.16
N GLN A 42 -10.10 -0.88 -13.27
CA GLN A 42 -10.90 0.29 -13.59
C GLN A 42 -10.34 1.53 -12.89
N ARG A 43 -10.02 2.56 -13.67
CA ARG A 43 -9.48 3.83 -13.15
C ARG A 43 -10.60 4.80 -12.83
N TYR A 44 -10.46 5.48 -11.69
CA TYR A 44 -11.35 6.51 -11.21
C TYR A 44 -10.56 7.76 -10.80
N ARG A 45 -11.22 8.91 -10.85
CA ARG A 45 -10.74 10.17 -10.29
C ARG A 45 -11.85 10.83 -9.48
N CYS A 46 -11.54 11.25 -8.26
CA CYS A 46 -12.45 12.01 -7.43
C CYS A 46 -12.68 13.39 -8.04
N ARG A 47 -13.95 13.78 -8.21
CA ARG A 47 -14.32 15.10 -8.76
C ARG A 47 -14.00 16.25 -7.81
N ILE A 48 -13.90 15.98 -6.51
CA ILE A 48 -13.72 17.00 -5.47
C ILE A 48 -12.23 17.28 -5.25
N CYS A 49 -11.45 16.26 -4.91
CA CYS A 49 -10.03 16.44 -4.55
C CYS A 49 -9.06 15.99 -5.66
N SER A 50 -9.56 15.56 -6.82
CA SER A 50 -8.74 15.04 -7.92
C SER A 50 -7.88 13.80 -7.61
N THR A 51 -8.04 13.19 -6.44
CA THR A 51 -7.38 11.92 -6.10
C THR A 51 -7.77 10.82 -7.09
N ASN A 52 -6.75 10.18 -7.66
CA ASN A 52 -6.86 9.03 -8.53
C ASN A 52 -6.98 7.76 -7.70
N TRP A 53 -7.87 6.88 -8.15
CA TRP A 53 -8.16 5.59 -7.55
C TRP A 53 -8.12 4.52 -8.62
N LEU A 54 -7.66 3.34 -8.24
CA LEU A 54 -7.66 2.16 -9.07
C LEU A 54 -8.50 1.09 -8.38
N LEU A 55 -9.46 0.54 -9.12
CA LEU A 55 -10.27 -0.59 -8.72
C LEU A 55 -9.74 -1.83 -9.41
N GLU A 56 -9.38 -2.84 -8.64
CA GLU A 56 -9.04 -4.17 -9.10
C GLU A 56 -10.20 -5.12 -8.81
N LEU A 57 -10.63 -5.85 -9.84
CA LEU A 57 -11.73 -6.81 -9.78
C LEU A 57 -11.23 -8.17 -10.27
N ASP A 58 -11.34 -9.21 -9.44
CA ASP A 58 -11.26 -10.59 -9.90
C ASP A 58 -12.62 -10.97 -10.53
N PRO A 59 -12.69 -11.32 -11.82
CA PRO A 59 -13.93 -11.77 -12.45
C PRO A 59 -14.57 -12.99 -11.78
N LEU A 60 -13.79 -13.77 -11.01
CA LEU A 60 -14.28 -14.92 -10.26
C LEU A 60 -14.77 -14.57 -8.85
N GLN A 61 -14.44 -13.36 -8.34
CA GLN A 61 -14.87 -12.86 -7.03
C GLN A 61 -15.30 -11.38 -7.13
N PRO A 62 -16.35 -11.07 -7.92
CA PRO A 62 -16.80 -9.69 -8.12
C PRO A 62 -17.27 -9.01 -6.82
N GLU A 63 -17.63 -9.79 -5.80
CA GLU A 63 -18.03 -9.30 -4.49
C GLU A 63 -16.86 -8.76 -3.64
N HIS A 64 -15.59 -9.01 -4.00
CA HIS A 64 -14.39 -8.54 -3.28
C HIS A 64 -13.44 -7.71 -4.18
N PRO A 65 -13.73 -6.42 -4.43
CA PRO A 65 -12.86 -5.53 -5.17
C PRO A 65 -11.82 -4.93 -4.26
N ASP A 66 -10.62 -4.79 -4.79
CA ASP A 66 -9.54 -4.08 -4.11
C ASP A 66 -9.42 -2.65 -4.65
N TRP A 67 -9.39 -1.69 -3.73
CA TRP A 67 -9.22 -0.28 -4.04
C TRP A 67 -7.82 0.17 -3.68
N VAL A 68 -7.14 0.78 -4.66
CA VAL A 68 -5.79 1.33 -4.50
C VAL A 68 -5.85 2.85 -4.69
N CYS A 69 -5.39 3.61 -3.69
CA CYS A 69 -5.25 5.06 -3.79
C CYS A 69 -3.94 5.40 -4.51
N LEU A 70 -4.03 6.17 -5.60
CA LEU A 70 -2.87 6.64 -6.38
C LEU A 70 -2.55 8.12 -6.12
N TYR A 71 -3.34 8.80 -5.29
CA TYR A 71 -3.22 10.24 -5.07
C TYR A 71 -3.23 11.05 -6.37
N GLN A 72 -2.15 11.75 -6.75
CA GLN A 72 -2.09 12.45 -8.04
C GLN A 72 -1.42 11.63 -9.15
N ALA A 73 -0.88 10.44 -8.85
CA ALA A 73 -0.30 9.56 -9.86
C ALA A 73 -1.37 8.99 -10.79
N SER A 74 -1.05 8.82 -12.07
CA SER A 74 -1.93 8.24 -13.07
C SER A 74 -1.75 6.72 -13.20
N SER A 75 -0.60 6.23 -12.76
CA SER A 75 -0.17 4.83 -12.78
C SER A 75 0.55 4.45 -11.49
N ILE A 76 0.47 3.16 -11.13
CA ILE A 76 1.27 2.57 -10.05
C ILE A 76 2.78 2.59 -10.36
N LEU A 77 3.13 2.73 -11.64
CA LEU A 77 4.51 2.81 -12.11
C LEU A 77 5.04 4.24 -12.10
N ASP A 78 4.17 5.24 -11.93
CA ASP A 78 4.62 6.62 -11.86
C ASP A 78 5.38 6.80 -10.54
N PRO A 79 6.55 7.43 -10.53
CA PRO A 79 7.22 7.76 -9.29
C PRO A 79 6.30 8.70 -8.52
N VAL A 80 5.75 8.21 -7.40
CA VAL A 80 5.06 9.06 -6.43
C VAL A 80 6.15 9.89 -5.76
N SER A 81 6.62 10.93 -6.45
CA SER A 81 7.62 11.87 -5.94
C SER A 81 7.16 12.30 -4.54
N ALA A 82 8.11 12.36 -3.61
CA ALA A 82 8.01 12.47 -2.14
C ALA A 82 7.02 13.50 -1.53
N ALA A 83 6.23 14.20 -2.34
CA ALA A 83 5.18 15.15 -1.95
C ALA A 83 3.99 14.53 -1.18
N HIS A 84 3.84 13.19 -1.13
CA HIS A 84 2.84 12.52 -0.28
C HIS A 84 3.34 12.07 1.09
N GLN A 85 4.59 12.39 1.46
CA GLN A 85 5.10 12.08 2.79
C GLN A 85 4.51 12.98 3.90
N GLY A 86 3.57 13.86 3.58
CA GLY A 86 2.93 14.72 4.56
C GLY A 86 1.82 14.09 5.41
N THR A 87 1.43 12.81 5.19
CA THR A 87 0.22 12.28 5.87
C THR A 87 0.35 10.88 6.47
N ARG A 88 1.50 10.17 6.40
CA ARG A 88 1.58 8.84 7.05
C ARG A 88 2.96 8.31 7.44
N ALA A 89 3.93 9.20 7.72
CA ALA A 89 5.19 8.81 8.38
C ALA A 89 5.23 9.27 9.85
N SER A 90 4.23 8.87 10.61
CA SER A 90 4.19 8.83 12.09
C SER A 90 3.05 7.86 12.36
N THR A 91 3.25 6.61 12.74
CA THR A 91 4.02 6.13 13.88
C THR A 91 4.26 4.64 13.63
N LEU A 92 5.52 4.24 13.41
CA LEU A 92 5.95 2.89 13.74
C LEU A 92 6.69 3.04 15.08
N PRO A 93 6.20 2.48 16.19
CA PRO A 93 7.03 2.36 17.37
C PRO A 93 8.17 1.42 17.00
N SER A 94 9.37 1.97 16.88
CA SER A 94 10.61 1.20 16.85
C SER A 94 10.61 0.30 18.09
N THR A 95 10.27 -0.96 17.89
CA THR A 95 10.40 -1.97 18.93
C THR A 95 11.89 -2.28 18.96
N THR A 96 12.63 -1.52 19.76
CA THR A 96 14.01 -1.83 20.09
C THR A 96 13.98 -3.17 20.82
N GLY A 97 14.28 -4.24 20.08
CA GLY A 97 14.43 -5.59 20.61
C GLY A 97 15.57 -5.61 21.62
N GLN A 98 15.23 -5.44 22.89
CA GLN A 98 16.13 -5.69 24.01
C GLN A 98 16.18 -7.20 24.25
N ALA A 99 17.02 -7.88 23.48
CA ALA A 99 17.37 -9.28 23.71
C ALA A 99 18.39 -9.35 24.86
N HIS A 100 17.91 -9.38 26.11
CA HIS A 100 18.67 -9.91 27.23
C HIS A 100 18.59 -11.44 27.20
N ALA A 101 19.57 -12.07 26.56
CA ALA A 101 19.85 -13.49 26.76
C ALA A 101 20.98 -13.61 27.79
N ALA A 102 20.61 -14.04 29.00
CA ALA A 102 21.54 -14.56 29.99
C ALA A 102 21.92 -16.01 29.64
N GLY A 103 23.19 -16.37 29.73
CA GLY A 103 23.65 -17.74 29.58
C GLY A 103 25.15 -17.81 29.36
N GLY A 104 25.90 -18.08 30.43
CA GLY A 104 27.35 -17.99 30.46
C GLY A 104 28.11 -19.14 29.80
N ALA A 105 29.41 -18.91 29.62
CA ALA A 105 30.48 -19.91 29.65
C ALA A 105 31.81 -19.19 29.38
N THR A 106 32.57 -18.84 30.42
CA THR A 106 34.03 -18.74 30.31
C THR A 106 34.59 -20.15 30.21
N PRO A 107 35.46 -20.41 29.22
CA PRO A 107 36.75 -20.95 29.60
C PRO A 107 37.91 -20.43 28.74
N GLY A 108 39.04 -20.20 29.40
CA GLY A 108 40.30 -20.81 28.99
C GLY A 108 41.12 -20.10 27.91
N GLN A 109 42.19 -19.46 28.37
CA GLN A 109 43.49 -19.34 27.71
C GLN A 109 43.72 -20.33 26.54
N LEU A 110 44.31 -19.83 25.44
CA LEU A 110 45.55 -20.41 24.92
C LEU A 110 46.24 -19.47 23.93
N ARG A 111 47.56 -19.45 24.09
CA ARG A 111 48.59 -18.69 23.37
C ARG A 111 48.55 -18.96 21.87
N HIS A 112 49.07 -18.04 21.05
CA HIS A 112 50.28 -18.25 20.23
C HIS A 112 50.72 -16.96 19.50
N SER A 113 52.01 -16.70 19.59
CA SER A 113 52.81 -15.64 18.99
C SER A 113 52.93 -15.72 17.46
N LEU A 114 53.38 -14.61 16.84
CA LEU A 114 54.09 -14.41 15.55
C LEU A 114 53.49 -13.16 14.87
N ILE A 115 54.20 -12.06 14.56
CA ILE A 115 55.63 -11.71 14.41
C ILE A 115 55.80 -10.27 14.91
#